data_AF-H1S043-F1
#
_entry.id   AF-H1S043-F1
#
_cell.length_a   1.000
_cell.length_b   1.000
_cell.length_c   1.000
_cell.angle_alpha   90.00
_cell.angle_beta   90.00
_cell.angle_gamma   90.00
#
_symmetry.space_group_name_H-M   'P 1'
#
loop_
_entity.id
_entity.type
_entity.pdbx_description
1 polymer ?
#
loop_
_entity_poly.entity_id
_entity_poly.type
_entity_poly.pdbx_seq_one_letter_code
_entity_poly.pdbx_strand_id
1 'polypeptide(L)'
;MPSALAEYLRSPALERSDAHIATLQSRLNYIAEVVEAVSQWSGDRARPVFALLNEIESDLLVIIGGESKDGREDSTYIMHSSWPADCSAAAMFESLPKRVVSVMNRGVGKVLLMDPEAEKWVVGWGSAMRDLASAFAGSANLEQSMGRLMALDIMLTNMLSFIASMRLNPMIEK
;
A
#
# COMPACT_ATOMS: atom_id res chain seq x y z
N MET A 1 -10.43 -3.65 -9.99
CA MET A 1 -10.48 -4.62 -8.85
C MET A 1 -10.71 -6.04 -9.37
N PRO A 2 -10.05 -7.06 -8.81
CA PRO A 2 -10.26 -8.47 -9.18
C PRO A 2 -11.71 -8.92 -8.96
N SER A 3 -12.24 -9.76 -9.85
CA SER A 3 -13.62 -10.26 -9.78
C SER A 3 -13.87 -11.09 -8.51
N ALA A 4 -12.95 -11.99 -8.16
CA ALA A 4 -13.06 -12.84 -6.97
C ALA A 4 -13.24 -12.01 -5.68
N LEU A 5 -12.53 -10.88 -5.58
CA LEU A 5 -12.68 -9.96 -4.46
C LEU A 5 -14.04 -9.24 -4.50
N ALA A 6 -14.43 -8.73 -5.67
CA ALA A 6 -15.69 -8.01 -5.82
C ALA A 6 -16.93 -8.91 -5.57
N GLU A 7 -16.84 -10.20 -5.90
CA GLU A 7 -17.86 -11.21 -5.60
C GLU A 7 -17.90 -11.53 -4.11
N TYR A 8 -16.74 -11.72 -3.47
CA TYR A 8 -16.66 -11.99 -2.03
C TYR A 8 -17.21 -10.83 -1.19
N LEU A 9 -16.91 -9.58 -1.55
CA LEU A 9 -17.46 -8.40 -0.87
C LEU A 9 -19.00 -8.35 -0.91
N ARG A 10 -19.61 -8.82 -2.01
CA ARG A 10 -21.08 -8.89 -2.16
C ARG A 10 -21.69 -10.15 -1.56
N SER A 11 -20.88 -11.12 -1.16
CA SER A 11 -21.38 -12.40 -0.64
C SER A 11 -22.17 -12.20 0.67
N PRO A 12 -23.06 -13.14 1.03
CA PRO A 12 -23.79 -13.07 2.31
C PRO A 12 -22.90 -13.00 3.56
N ALA A 13 -21.62 -13.36 3.45
CA ALA A 13 -20.68 -13.24 4.57
C ALA A 13 -20.35 -11.77 4.90
N LEU A 14 -20.37 -10.89 3.89
CA LEU A 14 -19.96 -9.49 4.03
C LEU A 14 -21.04 -8.48 3.67
N GLU A 15 -21.94 -8.79 2.74
CA GLU A 15 -23.09 -7.97 2.34
C GLU A 15 -22.71 -6.50 2.03
N ARG A 16 -21.54 -6.26 1.43
CA ARG A 16 -21.10 -4.90 1.11
C ARG A 16 -21.91 -4.33 -0.06
N SER A 17 -22.46 -3.14 0.15
CA SER A 17 -23.11 -2.34 -0.89
C SER A 17 -22.16 -1.96 -2.04
N ASP A 18 -22.70 -1.58 -3.20
CA ASP A 18 -21.87 -1.05 -4.30
C ASP A 18 -21.14 0.25 -3.95
N ALA A 19 -21.65 1.03 -2.99
CA ALA A 19 -20.97 2.25 -2.51
C ALA A 19 -19.67 1.92 -1.74
N HIS A 20 -19.68 0.84 -0.96
CA HIS A 20 -18.49 0.30 -0.29
C HIS A 20 -17.42 -0.11 -1.31
N ILE A 21 -17.84 -0.91 -2.29
CA ILE A 21 -17.00 -1.38 -3.39
C ILE A 21 -16.42 -0.20 -4.20
N ALA A 22 -17.20 0.84 -4.48
CA ALA A 22 -16.73 2.05 -5.14
C ALA A 22 -15.69 2.82 -4.30
N THR A 23 -15.87 2.87 -2.98
CA THR A 23 -14.93 3.51 -2.05
C THR A 23 -13.59 2.77 -2.03
N LEU A 24 -13.60 1.44 -1.94
CA LEU A 24 -12.39 0.63 -2.05
C LEU A 24 -11.70 0.83 -3.40
N GLN A 25 -12.45 0.88 -4.51
CA GLN A 25 -11.88 1.16 -5.82
C GLN A 25 -11.24 2.55 -5.91
N SER A 26 -11.87 3.57 -5.30
CA SER A 26 -11.30 4.92 -5.21
C SER A 26 -9.98 4.93 -4.43
N ARG A 27 -9.93 4.22 -3.29
CA ARG A 27 -8.72 4.04 -2.50
C ARG A 27 -7.60 3.38 -3.30
N LEU A 28 -7.90 2.31 -4.03
CA LEU A 28 -6.95 1.62 -4.89
C LEU A 28 -6.43 2.50 -6.03
N ASN A 29 -7.28 3.34 -6.61
CA ASN A 29 -6.86 4.31 -7.62
C ASN A 29 -5.89 5.34 -7.02
N TYR A 30 -6.18 5.83 -5.82
CA TYR A 30 -5.30 6.80 -5.16
C TYR A 30 -3.94 6.20 -4.79
N ILE A 31 -3.91 4.93 -4.37
CA ILE A 31 -2.65 4.18 -4.21
C ILE A 31 -1.85 4.17 -5.52
N ALA A 32 -2.51 3.93 -6.66
CA ALA A 32 -1.84 3.94 -7.96
C ALA A 32 -1.27 5.31 -8.32
N GLU A 33 -1.95 6.41 -7.97
CA GLU A 33 -1.46 7.78 -8.16
C GLU A 33 -0.18 8.04 -7.35
N VAL A 34 -0.12 7.60 -6.09
CA VAL A 34 1.09 7.72 -5.25
C VAL A 34 2.26 6.93 -5.84
N VAL A 35 2.01 5.72 -6.34
CA VAL A 35 3.03 4.90 -7.00
C VAL A 35 3.56 5.59 -8.26
N GLU A 36 2.67 6.21 -9.03
CA GLU A 36 3.04 6.94 -10.23
C GLU A 36 3.84 8.20 -9.90
N ALA A 37 3.48 8.94 -8.85
CA ALA A 37 4.25 10.10 -8.38
C ALA A 37 5.69 9.74 -8.00
N VAL A 38 5.89 8.63 -7.25
CA VAL A 38 7.24 8.10 -6.95
C VAL A 38 7.99 7.72 -8.22
N SER A 39 7.27 7.17 -9.20
CA SER A 39 7.84 6.69 -10.45
C SER A 39 8.33 7.82 -11.35
N GLN A 40 7.53 8.88 -11.46
CA GLN A 40 7.89 10.10 -12.20
C GLN A 40 9.11 10.76 -11.58
N TRP A 41 9.09 10.97 -10.26
CA TRP A 41 10.23 11.51 -9.53
C TRP A 41 11.48 10.64 -9.68
N SER A 42 11.36 9.31 -9.69
CA SER A 42 12.51 8.42 -9.90
C SER A 42 13.14 8.58 -11.29
N GLY A 43 12.36 9.01 -12.29
CA GLY A 43 12.81 9.14 -13.68
C GLY A 43 13.60 10.43 -13.92
N ASP A 44 13.17 11.54 -13.33
CA ASP A 44 13.79 12.85 -13.55
C ASP A 44 14.62 13.37 -12.37
N ARG A 45 14.33 12.90 -11.14
CA ARG A 45 14.86 13.40 -9.87
C ARG A 45 14.84 14.93 -9.80
N ALA A 46 13.78 15.54 -10.32
CA ALA A 46 13.69 16.99 -10.51
C ALA A 46 13.71 17.80 -9.20
N ARG A 47 13.53 17.12 -8.05
CA ARG A 47 13.54 17.71 -6.71
C ARG A 47 14.16 16.76 -5.67
N PRO A 48 14.62 17.28 -4.52
CA PRO A 48 15.12 16.46 -3.43
C PRO A 48 14.08 15.44 -2.94
N VAL A 49 14.54 14.27 -2.49
CA VAL A 49 13.67 13.18 -2.02
C VAL A 49 12.74 13.63 -0.89
N PHE A 50 13.18 14.51 0.01
CA PHE A 50 12.34 14.99 1.12
C PHE A 50 11.16 15.85 0.69
N ALA A 51 11.30 16.61 -0.39
CA ALA A 51 10.17 17.34 -0.96
C ALA A 51 9.10 16.37 -1.47
N LEU A 52 9.51 15.28 -2.13
CA LEU A 52 8.60 14.20 -2.52
C LEU A 52 7.95 13.54 -1.29
N LEU A 53 8.72 13.21 -0.26
CA LEU A 53 8.21 12.51 0.93
C LEU A 53 7.15 13.35 1.67
N ASN A 54 7.29 14.67 1.73
CA ASN A 54 6.29 15.55 2.34
C ASN A 54 4.94 15.48 1.62
N GLU A 55 4.93 15.42 0.29
CA GLU A 55 3.69 15.30 -0.48
C GLU A 55 3.07 13.92 -0.32
N ILE A 56 3.87 12.87 -0.48
CA ILE A 56 3.42 11.48 -0.34
C ILE A 56 2.85 11.22 1.06
N GLU A 57 3.42 11.80 2.13
CA GLU A 57 2.91 11.60 3.48
C GLU A 57 1.45 12.02 3.61
N SER A 58 1.09 13.18 3.05
CA SER A 58 -0.29 13.67 3.06
C SER A 58 -1.22 12.71 2.35
N ASP A 59 -0.82 12.22 1.17
CA ASP A 59 -1.62 11.26 0.39
C ASP A 59 -1.81 9.94 1.16
N LEU A 60 -0.74 9.42 1.77
CA LEU A 60 -0.80 8.20 2.56
C LEU A 60 -1.70 8.33 3.78
N LEU A 61 -1.66 9.48 4.46
CA LEU A 61 -2.55 9.76 5.59
C LEU A 61 -4.01 9.82 5.16
N VAL A 62 -4.33 10.35 3.97
CA VAL A 62 -5.69 10.32 3.44
C VAL A 62 -6.11 8.89 3.07
N ILE A 63 -5.23 8.10 2.44
CA ILE A 63 -5.51 6.70 2.06
C ILE A 63 -5.77 5.81 3.29
N ILE A 64 -5.04 6.03 4.38
CA ILE A 64 -5.12 5.22 5.60
C ILE A 64 -6.17 5.76 6.57
N GLY A 65 -6.20 7.08 6.76
CA GLY A 65 -7.00 7.78 7.76
C GLY A 65 -8.36 8.28 7.25
N GLY A 66 -8.82 7.83 6.07
CA GLY A 66 -10.10 8.25 5.50
C GLY A 66 -11.29 8.00 6.43
N GLU A 67 -11.63 9.00 7.25
CA GLU A 67 -12.84 9.04 8.05
C GLU A 67 -14.05 9.29 7.14
N SER A 68 -14.85 8.25 6.89
CA SER A 68 -16.20 8.46 6.36
C SER A 68 -17.11 8.88 7.51
N LYS A 69 -17.78 10.04 7.36
CA LYS A 69 -18.60 10.67 8.41
C LYS A 69 -19.81 9.84 8.88
N ASP A 70 -20.09 8.71 8.25
CA ASP A 70 -21.36 7.98 8.40
C ASP A 70 -21.25 6.62 9.10
N GLY A 71 -20.11 6.25 9.69
CA GLY A 71 -19.93 4.93 10.33
C GLY A 71 -20.11 3.74 9.35
N ARG A 72 -20.12 4.04 8.05
CA ARG A 72 -20.05 3.09 6.93
C ARG A 72 -18.58 2.74 6.71
N GLU A 73 -17.96 2.24 7.76
CA GLU A 73 -16.55 1.88 7.74
C GLU A 73 -16.32 0.81 6.70
N ASP A 74 -15.55 1.21 5.70
CA ASP A 74 -15.05 0.37 4.65
C ASP A 74 -13.57 0.71 4.51
N SER A 75 -12.72 -0.26 4.79
CA SER A 75 -12.03 -0.98 3.71
C SER A 75 -10.76 -1.63 4.21
N THR A 76 -10.12 -1.14 5.28
CA THR A 76 -8.92 -1.77 5.86
C THR A 76 -9.28 -2.70 7.01
N TYR A 77 -10.00 -2.24 8.04
CA TYR A 77 -10.34 -3.09 9.20
C TYR A 77 -11.11 -4.35 8.80
N ILE A 78 -12.19 -4.19 8.02
CA ILE A 78 -13.02 -5.32 7.57
C ILE A 78 -12.19 -6.29 6.72
N MET A 79 -11.37 -5.79 5.81
CA MET A 79 -10.50 -6.63 4.97
C MET A 79 -9.36 -7.29 5.75
N HIS A 80 -9.02 -6.81 6.95
CA HIS A 80 -8.04 -7.46 7.82
C HIS A 80 -8.69 -8.48 8.76
N SER A 81 -9.99 -8.37 9.04
CA SER A 81 -10.71 -9.26 9.96
C SER A 81 -11.64 -10.28 9.29
N SER A 82 -11.99 -10.11 8.02
CA SER A 82 -13.02 -10.94 7.35
C SER A 82 -12.52 -12.27 6.78
N TRP A 83 -11.30 -12.31 6.28
CA TRP A 83 -10.74 -13.44 5.53
C TRP A 83 -10.27 -14.65 6.35
N PRO A 84 -9.97 -14.60 7.67
CA PRO A 84 -9.36 -15.74 8.36
C PRO A 84 -10.16 -17.04 8.30
N ALA A 85 -11.48 -16.97 8.09
CA ALA A 85 -12.35 -18.14 7.91
C ALA A 85 -12.37 -18.66 6.46
N ASP A 86 -12.07 -17.81 5.48
CA ASP A 86 -12.30 -18.05 4.05
C ASP A 86 -11.00 -18.16 3.23
N CYS A 87 -9.85 -17.83 3.81
CA CYS A 87 -8.55 -17.82 3.13
C CYS A 87 -7.46 -18.50 3.97
N SER A 88 -6.56 -19.22 3.30
CA SER A 88 -5.34 -19.73 3.92
C SER A 88 -4.28 -18.63 4.00
N ALA A 89 -3.81 -18.31 5.22
CA ALA A 89 -2.72 -17.37 5.43
C ALA A 89 -1.44 -17.78 4.67
N ALA A 90 -1.17 -19.08 4.57
CA ALA A 90 -0.04 -19.60 3.80
C ALA A 90 -0.21 -19.33 2.30
N ALA A 91 -1.38 -19.61 1.73
CA ALA A 91 -1.66 -19.36 0.32
C ALA A 91 -1.62 -17.86 -0.02
N MET A 92 -2.14 -17.01 0.87
CA MET A 92 -2.06 -15.55 0.76
C MET A 92 -0.61 -15.08 0.72
N PHE A 93 0.25 -15.57 1.63
CA PHE A 93 1.67 -15.21 1.66
C PHE A 93 2.43 -15.72 0.42
N GLU A 94 2.21 -16.97 0.02
CA GLU A 94 2.84 -17.58 -1.15
C GLU A 94 2.45 -16.88 -2.46
N SER A 95 1.29 -16.21 -2.50
CA SER A 95 0.84 -15.44 -3.66
C SER A 95 1.60 -14.14 -3.92
N LEU A 96 2.40 -13.68 -2.95
CA LEU A 96 3.07 -12.39 -3.00
C LEU A 96 4.34 -12.44 -3.86
N PRO A 97 4.60 -11.42 -4.69
CA PRO A 97 5.86 -11.34 -5.42
C PRO A 97 7.06 -11.31 -4.46
N LYS A 98 8.11 -12.11 -4.73
CA LYS A 98 9.30 -12.22 -3.86
C LYS A 98 9.94 -10.86 -3.55
N ARG A 99 9.94 -9.93 -4.52
CA ARG A 99 10.46 -8.56 -4.33
C ARG A 99 9.65 -7.79 -3.30
N VAL A 100 8.33 -7.90 -3.32
CA VAL A 100 7.44 -7.27 -2.36
C VAL A 100 7.74 -7.79 -0.97
N VAL A 101 7.82 -9.12 -0.80
CA VAL A 101 8.19 -9.76 0.47
C VAL A 101 9.55 -9.26 0.96
N SER A 102 10.54 -9.15 0.07
CA SER A 102 11.85 -8.61 0.43
C SER A 102 11.80 -7.16 0.91
N VAL A 103 10.98 -6.30 0.30
CA VAL A 103 10.86 -4.89 0.72
C VAL A 103 10.10 -4.76 2.04
N MET A 104 8.99 -5.49 2.20
CA MET A 104 8.24 -5.53 3.46
C MET A 104 9.14 -5.93 4.64
N ASN A 105 9.99 -6.94 4.44
CA ASN A 105 10.91 -7.44 5.48
C ASN A 105 12.16 -6.57 5.68
N ARG A 106 12.46 -5.65 4.75
CA ARG A 106 13.67 -4.81 4.85
C ARG A 106 13.58 -3.80 6.00
N GLY A 107 12.37 -3.43 6.39
CA GLY A 107 12.11 -2.40 7.40
C GLY A 107 12.74 -1.04 7.04
N VAL A 108 12.73 -0.11 8.00
CA VAL A 108 13.46 1.17 7.87
C VAL A 108 14.96 0.98 8.08
N GLY A 109 15.38 -0.08 8.79
CA GLY A 109 16.78 -0.55 8.90
C GLY A 109 17.72 0.36 9.69
N LYS A 110 17.70 1.68 9.44
CA LYS A 110 18.48 2.72 10.13
C LYS A 110 17.73 4.05 10.04
N VAL A 111 17.70 4.81 11.14
CA VAL A 111 17.16 6.18 11.15
C VAL A 111 18.13 7.16 10.49
N LEU A 112 19.44 6.93 10.62
CA LEU A 112 20.49 7.77 10.05
C LEU A 112 20.83 7.35 8.62
N LEU A 113 19.99 7.75 7.66
CA LEU A 113 20.23 7.55 6.24
C LEU A 113 20.71 8.84 5.58
N MET A 114 21.67 8.73 4.66
CA MET A 114 22.04 9.83 3.78
C MET A 114 21.08 9.90 2.58
N ASP A 115 21.00 11.05 1.91
CA ASP A 115 20.10 11.25 0.74
C ASP A 115 20.14 10.12 -0.29
N PRO A 116 21.31 9.62 -0.75
CA PRO A 116 21.35 8.54 -1.74
C PRO A 116 20.77 7.22 -1.23
N GLU A 117 20.86 6.97 0.08
CA GLU A 117 20.29 5.77 0.71
C GLU A 117 18.76 5.91 0.82
N ALA A 118 18.28 7.10 1.17
CA ALA A 118 16.86 7.41 1.20
C ALA A 118 16.23 7.31 -0.19
N GLU A 119 16.86 7.89 -1.21
CA GLU A 119 16.44 7.76 -2.60
C GLU A 119 16.37 6.29 -3.04
N LYS A 120 17.43 5.51 -2.76
CA LYS A 120 17.47 4.07 -3.09
C LYS A 120 16.35 3.31 -2.39
N TRP A 121 16.00 3.69 -1.17
CA TRP A 121 14.88 3.08 -0.44
C TRP A 121 13.55 3.41 -1.13
N VAL A 122 13.28 4.68 -1.43
CA VAL A 122 12.04 5.17 -2.07
C VAL A 122 11.84 4.55 -3.46
N VAL A 123 12.90 4.50 -4.28
CA VAL A 123 12.86 3.84 -5.60
C VAL A 123 12.57 2.34 -5.47
N GLY A 124 13.20 1.69 -4.49
CA GLY A 124 12.95 0.27 -4.21
C GLY A 124 11.51 0.01 -3.79
N TRP A 125 10.95 0.87 -2.93
CA TRP A 125 9.55 0.83 -2.54
C TRP A 125 8.62 1.02 -3.73
N GLY A 126 8.83 2.07 -4.55
CA GLY A 126 7.98 2.39 -5.70
C GLY A 126 7.97 1.26 -6.74
N SER A 127 9.12 0.66 -7.02
CA SER A 127 9.21 -0.51 -7.90
C SER A 127 8.43 -1.70 -7.35
N ALA A 128 8.58 -2.02 -6.05
CA ALA A 128 7.88 -3.15 -5.44
C ALA A 128 6.36 -2.90 -5.37
N MET A 129 5.92 -1.67 -5.09
CA MET A 129 4.51 -1.31 -5.03
C MET A 129 3.85 -1.40 -6.41
N ARG A 130 4.57 -1.07 -7.48
CA ARG A 130 4.09 -1.27 -8.86
C ARG A 130 3.93 -2.75 -9.21
N ASP A 131 4.93 -3.58 -8.87
CA ASP A 131 4.84 -5.03 -9.06
C ASP A 131 3.65 -5.61 -8.30
N LEU A 132 3.43 -5.13 -7.06
CA LEU A 132 2.30 -5.54 -6.23
C LEU A 132 0.95 -5.11 -6.82
N ALA A 133 0.81 -3.86 -7.28
CA ALA A 133 -0.42 -3.37 -7.89
C ALA A 133 -0.77 -4.15 -9.16
N SER A 134 0.23 -4.44 -9.99
CA SER A 134 0.06 -5.28 -11.19
C SER A 134 -0.36 -6.71 -10.82
N ALA A 135 0.31 -7.32 -9.84
CA ALA A 135 -0.07 -8.64 -9.33
C ALA A 135 -1.49 -8.63 -8.74
N PHE A 136 -1.86 -7.59 -7.99
CA PHE A 136 -3.20 -7.46 -7.42
C PHE A 136 -4.25 -7.45 -8.52
N ALA A 137 -4.08 -6.63 -9.56
CA ALA A 137 -4.99 -6.59 -10.70
C ALA A 137 -5.13 -7.95 -11.41
N GLY A 138 -4.05 -8.73 -11.47
CA GLY A 138 -4.01 -10.09 -12.03
C GLY A 138 -4.36 -11.22 -11.06
N SER A 139 -5.07 -10.94 -9.95
CA SER A 139 -5.43 -12.00 -8.99
C SER A 139 -6.49 -12.94 -9.54
N ALA A 140 -6.20 -14.25 -9.48
CA ALA A 140 -7.06 -15.30 -10.04
C ALA A 140 -8.09 -15.84 -9.04
N ASN A 141 -7.86 -15.69 -7.74
CA ASN A 141 -8.73 -16.19 -6.69
C ASN A 141 -8.78 -15.23 -5.49
N LEU A 142 -9.60 -15.57 -4.50
CA LEU A 142 -9.79 -14.75 -3.31
C LEU A 142 -8.51 -14.63 -2.48
N GLU A 143 -7.79 -15.73 -2.26
CA GLU A 143 -6.56 -15.76 -1.45
C GLU A 143 -5.49 -14.82 -2.03
N GLN A 144 -5.29 -14.85 -3.35
CA GLN A 144 -4.37 -13.93 -4.03
C GLN A 144 -4.83 -12.49 -3.88
N SER A 145 -6.13 -12.22 -4.05
CA SER A 145 -6.69 -10.87 -3.96
C SER A 145 -6.55 -10.31 -2.55
N MET A 146 -6.90 -11.09 -1.53
CA MET A 146 -6.80 -10.73 -0.12
C MET A 146 -5.35 -10.53 0.30
N GLY A 147 -4.48 -11.50 0.00
CA GLY A 147 -3.07 -11.41 0.38
C GLY A 147 -2.39 -10.19 -0.22
N ARG A 148 -2.65 -9.90 -1.50
CA ARG A 148 -2.08 -8.75 -2.19
C ARG A 148 -2.68 -7.43 -1.71
N LEU A 149 -3.97 -7.39 -1.35
CA LEU A 149 -4.58 -6.21 -0.74
C LEU A 149 -3.94 -5.91 0.63
N MET A 150 -3.78 -6.93 1.48
CA MET A 150 -3.08 -6.76 2.77
C MET A 150 -1.64 -6.28 2.57
N ALA A 151 -0.94 -6.82 1.57
CA ALA A 151 0.40 -6.37 1.24
C ALA A 151 0.44 -4.89 0.79
N LEU A 152 -0.59 -4.40 0.08
CA LEU A 152 -0.69 -2.98 -0.27
C LEU A 152 -0.74 -2.14 1.02
N ASP A 153 -1.58 -2.53 1.98
CA ASP A 153 -1.72 -1.83 3.27
C ASP A 153 -0.42 -1.83 4.09
N ILE A 154 0.28 -2.97 4.12
CA ILE A 154 1.60 -3.10 4.76
C ILE A 154 2.60 -2.17 4.08
N MET A 155 2.63 -2.12 2.75
CA MET A 155 3.56 -1.28 2.00
C MET A 155 3.30 0.21 2.22
N LEU A 156 2.04 0.64 2.30
CA LEU A 156 1.68 2.03 2.63
C LEU A 156 2.17 2.40 4.04
N THR A 157 1.91 1.51 5.01
CA THR A 157 2.36 1.68 6.40
C THR A 157 3.89 1.70 6.49
N ASN A 158 4.57 0.90 5.67
CA ASN A 158 6.02 0.85 5.57
C ASN A 158 6.60 2.17 5.05
N MET A 159 5.98 2.80 4.05
CA MET A 159 6.36 4.14 3.58
C MET A 159 6.10 5.22 4.64
N LEU A 160 4.94 5.23 5.31
CA LEU A 160 4.68 6.18 6.40
C LEU A 160 5.72 6.05 7.53
N SER A 161 6.05 4.82 7.91
CA SER A 161 7.07 4.56 8.94
C SER A 161 8.46 5.06 8.50
N PHE A 162 8.79 4.90 7.22
CA PHE A 162 10.02 5.42 6.64
C PHE A 162 10.05 6.95 6.66
N ILE A 163 8.98 7.61 6.22
CA ILE A 163 8.85 9.08 6.25
C ILE A 163 9.01 9.60 7.69
N ALA A 164 8.29 9.01 8.64
CA ALA A 164 8.39 9.39 10.05
C ALA A 164 9.81 9.24 10.59
N SER A 165 10.52 8.18 10.20
CA SER A 165 11.92 7.97 10.58
C SER A 165 12.85 9.02 9.94
N MET A 166 12.60 9.41 8.69
CA MET A 166 13.35 10.48 8.03
C MET A 166 13.12 11.85 8.66
N ARG A 167 11.92 12.13 9.18
CA ARG A 167 11.66 13.36 9.97
C ARG A 167 12.51 13.44 11.24
N LEU A 168 12.91 12.29 11.79
CA LEU A 168 13.75 12.18 12.99
C LEU A 168 15.26 12.11 12.67
N ASN A 169 15.64 12.08 11.39
CA ASN A 169 17.02 11.89 10.99
C ASN A 169 17.76 13.24 10.94
N PRO A 170 18.75 13.48 11.82
CA PRO A 170 19.49 14.74 11.88
C PRO A 170 20.49 14.94 10.74
N MET A 171 20.76 13.91 9.92
CA MET A 171 21.71 13.98 8.81
C MET A 171 21.13 14.64 7.55
N ILE A 172 19.83 14.87 7.54
CA ILE A 172 19.12 15.50 6.44
C ILE A 172 18.87 16.96 6.83
N GLU A 173 19.49 17.88 6.09
CA GLU A 173 19.18 19.31 6.22
C GLU A 173 17.73 19.56 5.77
N LYS A 174 16.98 20.31 6.58
CA LYS A 174 15.56 20.61 6.35
C LYS A 174 15.36 21.73 5.34
#